data_AF-I1XMC0-F1
#
_entry.id   AF-I1XMC0-F1
#
_cell.length_a   1.000
_cell.length_b   1.000
_cell.length_c   1.000
_cell.angle_alpha   90.00
_cell.angle_beta   90.00
_cell.angle_gamma   90.00
#
_symmetry.space_group_name_H-M   'P 1'
#
loop_
_entity.id
_entity.type
_entity.pdbx_description
1 polymer ?
#
loop_
_entity_poly.entity_id
_entity_poly.type
_entity_poly.pdbx_seq_one_letter_code
_entity_poly.pdbx_strand_id
1 'polypeptide(L)' 'MALRLSKSLGRTPQSWLAMQDAYDLWQAGKNIKLDRVHKVELTAA' A
#
# COMPACT_ATOMS: atom_id res chain seq x y z
N MET A 1 -4.33 0.09 13.37
CA MET A 1 -4.98 -1.21 13.66
C MET A 1 -4.00 -2.38 13.76
N ALA A 2 -2.96 -2.44 12.94
CA ALA A 2 -1.99 -3.54 12.87
C ALA A 2 -1.48 -4.08 14.23
N LEU A 3 -1.05 -3.21 15.16
CA LEU A 3 -0.57 -3.64 16.49
C LEU A 3 -1.65 -4.35 17.31
N ARG A 4 -2.90 -3.84 17.27
CA ARG A 4 -4.04 -4.43 17.97
C ARG A 4 -4.36 -5.81 17.40
N LEU A 5 -4.41 -5.94 16.08
CA LEU A 5 -4.67 -7.20 15.38
C LEU A 5 -3.57 -8.23 15.62
N SER A 6 -2.29 -7.81 15.63
CA SER A 6 -1.18 -8.69 15.97
C SER A 6 -1.32 -9.25 17.40
N LYS A 7 -1.68 -8.39 18.36
CA LYS A 7 -1.89 -8.80 19.76
C LYS A 7 -3.08 -9.74 19.93
N SER A 8 -4.18 -9.51 19.22
CA SER A 8 -5.43 -10.25 19.42
C SER A 8 -5.62 -11.46 18.49
N LEU A 9 -5.03 -11.46 17.29
CA LEU A 9 -5.26 -12.45 16.22
C LEU A 9 -3.96 -13.10 15.71
N GLY A 10 -2.79 -12.69 16.19
CA GLY A 10 -1.50 -13.18 15.70
C GLY A 10 -1.03 -12.51 14.40
N ARG A 11 0.00 -13.09 13.77
CA ARG A 11 0.84 -12.47 12.71
C ARG A 11 1.58 -11.22 13.17
N THR A 12 2.52 -10.75 12.35
CA THR A 12 3.26 -9.51 12.62
C THR A 12 2.40 -8.29 12.28
N PRO A 13 2.59 -7.15 12.98
CA PRO A 13 1.95 -5.89 12.60
C PRO A 13 2.24 -5.49 11.14
N GLN A 14 3.44 -5.77 10.64
CA GLN A 14 3.86 -5.51 9.26
C GLN A 14 3.03 -6.31 8.26
N SER A 15 2.74 -7.58 8.55
CA SER A 15 1.86 -8.42 7.72
C SER A 15 0.44 -7.85 7.67
N TRP A 16 -0.08 -7.33 8.79
CA TRP A 16 -1.37 -6.66 8.82
C TRP A 16 -1.41 -5.36 8.02
N LEU A 17 -0.34 -4.57 8.09
CA LEU A 17 -0.24 -3.35 7.32
C LEU A 17 -0.20 -3.64 5.81
N ALA A 18 0.60 -4.63 5.39
CA ALA A 18 0.67 -5.04 3.99
C ALA A 18 -0.68 -5.50 3.42
N MET A 19 -1.50 -6.20 4.22
CA MET A 19 -2.85 -6.59 3.79
C MET A 19 -3.78 -5.39 3.63
N GLN A 20 -3.68 -4.39 4.52
CA GLN A 20 -4.44 -3.15 4.40
C GLN A 20 -4.00 -2.36 3.16
N ASP A 21 -2.69 -2.20 2.97
CA ASP A 21 -2.12 -1.49 1.82
C ASP A 21 -2.56 -2.14 0.50
N ALA A 22 -2.56 -3.48 0.42
CA ALA A 22 -3.01 -4.20 -0.76
C ALA A 22 -4.49 -3.93 -1.08
N TYR A 23 -5.35 -3.92 -0.07
CA TYR A 23 -6.77 -3.61 -0.24
C TYR A 23 -6.97 -2.14 -0.67
N ASP A 24 -6.27 -1.20 -0.04
CA ASP A 24 -6.38 0.22 -0.33
C ASP A 24 -5.91 0.53 -1.75
N LEU A 25 -4.80 -0.06 -2.19
CA LEU A 25 -4.30 0.05 -3.57
C LEU A 25 -5.28 -0.56 -4.58
N TRP A 26 -5.85 -1.73 -4.28
CA TRP A 26 -6.88 -2.33 -5.15
C TRP A 26 -8.11 -1.43 -5.29
N GLN A 27 -8.58 -0.82 -4.20
CA GLN A 27 -9.70 0.12 -4.25
C GLN A 27 -9.35 1.40 -5.00
N ALA A 28 -8.19 2.00 -4.70
CA ALA A 28 -7.71 3.22 -5.36
C ALA A 28 -7.55 3.01 -6.87
N GLY A 29 -7.02 1.85 -7.28
CA GLY A 29 -6.81 1.46 -8.67
C GLY A 29 -8.08 1.45 -9.52
N LYS A 30 -9.27 1.32 -8.91
CA LYS A 30 -10.54 1.32 -9.67
C LYS A 30 -10.94 2.67 -10.23
N ASN A 31 -10.55 3.76 -9.57
CA ASN A 31 -11.04 5.11 -9.88
C ASN A 31 -9.92 6.12 -10.17
N ILE A 32 -8.66 5.73 -9.99
CA ILE A 32 -7.52 6.64 -10.20
C ILE A 32 -7.20 6.78 -11.69
N LYS A 33 -7.05 8.01 -12.16
CA LYS A 33 -6.59 8.33 -13.52
C LYS A 33 -5.12 8.71 -13.46
N LEU A 34 -4.26 7.86 -14.04
CA LEU A 34 -2.81 8.04 -14.09
C LEU A 34 -2.31 8.29 -15.52
N ASP A 35 -3.20 8.62 -16.46
CA ASP A 35 -2.91 8.80 -17.89
C ASP A 35 -1.86 9.89 -18.18
N ARG A 36 -1.75 10.88 -17.30
CA ARG A 36 -0.78 11.98 -17.40
C ARG A 36 0.46 11.79 -16.51
N VAL A 37 0.56 10.64 -15.84
CA VAL A 37 1.67 10.34 -14.93
C VAL A 37 2.67 9.46 -15.65
N HIS A 38 3.94 9.87 -15.63
CA HIS A 38 5.04 9.14 -16.28
C HIS A 38 6.17 8.89 -15.29
N LYS A 39 6.91 7.81 -15.53
CA LYS A 39 8.12 7.51 -14.76
C LYS A 39 9.14 8.63 -14.97
N VAL A 40 9.67 9.16 -13.89
CA VAL A 40 10.72 10.19 -13.94
C VAL A 40 12.06 9.48 -14.17
N GLU A 41 12.74 9.83 -15.27
CA GLU A 41 14.13 9.43 -15.51
C GLU A 41 15.05 10.48 -14.90
N LEU A 42 15.66 10.12 -13.76
CA LEU A 42 16.60 10.99 -13.06
C LEU A 42 18.02 10.67 -13.55
N THR A 43 18.64 11.58 -14.30
CA THR A 43 20.07 11.49 -14.62
C THR A 43 20.88 12.12 -13.50
N ALA A 44 21.86 11.39 -12.97
CA ALA A 44 22.82 11.95 -12.02
C ALA A 44 23.63 13.07 -12.69
N ALA A 45 23.86 14.16 -11.95
CA ALA A 45 24.65 15.31 -12.37
C ALA A 45 26.16 15.06 -12.25
#